data_AF-A0A2S3I4Y4-F1
#
_entry.id   AF-A0A2S3I4Y4-F1
#
_cell.length_a   1.000
_cell.length_b   1.000
_cell.length_c   1.000
_cell.angle_alpha   90.00
_cell.angle_beta   90.00
_cell.angle_gamma   90.00
#
_symmetry.space_group_name_H-M   'P 1'
#
loop_
_entity.id
_entity.type
_entity.pdbx_description
1 polymer ?
#
loop_
_entity_poly.entity_id
_entity_poly.type
_entity_poly.pdbx_seq_one_letter_code
_entity_poly.pdbx_strand_id
1 'polypeptide(L)'
;MEMQQPQVDVEGQSSSPAPAKPGLLRFNSPLAQVCLIGLVCFCLPGMYNALNGLGGGGQVDHTAADNANTALYACFAVFGVLGGAIHNLLGPRTTLFLGSLTYPLYVAAFLNYNHRPGSQVFPVIAGALLGVGAGFLWAAQGAIMTSYPPPNLRGTYISLFWCLFSLGSVLGGLLPLSLNYRRGSKVASVNDGTYIAFMTMMLVGVALTLLFLPPHKIVRDDGSRATGVTYSSAATEAGEVLRLFADWKMLLVLVPAWGSNFFYTYQFNNVNGLLFTLRTKGLNNVVYWGAQMLGSVGLGYLLDFGFASRRKRGLVGVAVFAVLGTAIWGGGFVNQLRYTDGKWPDLIDFKDGRRYAGPFLLYCSYGLLDAMFQSLIYWIIGALTNDSQVLSRYAGFYKGVQSAGAAVSWQVDFHKTPLMAQLIVNWGLITVSYPLLALLVFLAVKDDEDSSVYPRSRTTNTTDRRKLSAPTTFH
;
A
#
# COMPACT_ATOMS: atom_id res chain seq x y z
N MET A 1 -19.55 0.22 81.06
CA MET A 1 -19.91 1.39 80.23
C MET A 1 -18.64 1.89 79.58
N GLU A 2 -18.60 1.77 78.26
CA GLU A 2 -17.79 2.48 77.26
C GLU A 2 -16.30 2.74 77.54
N MET A 3 -15.45 1.98 76.83
CA MET A 3 -14.21 2.52 76.27
C MET A 3 -14.19 2.22 74.77
N GLN A 4 -14.03 3.30 74.02
CA GLN A 4 -14.15 3.46 72.57
C GLN A 4 -12.96 2.81 71.85
N GLN A 5 -13.23 1.90 70.89
CA GLN A 5 -12.22 1.43 69.93
C GLN A 5 -12.28 2.26 68.64
N PRO A 6 -11.14 2.57 68.00
CA PRO A 6 -11.12 3.43 66.82
C PRO A 6 -11.65 2.69 65.57
N GLN A 7 -12.51 3.37 64.81
CA GLN A 7 -12.81 3.04 63.43
C GLN A 7 -11.52 3.09 62.60
N VAL A 8 -11.16 1.97 61.97
CA VAL A 8 -10.19 1.96 60.89
C VAL A 8 -10.96 2.24 59.61
N ASP A 9 -10.75 3.44 59.06
CA ASP A 9 -11.23 3.83 57.74
C ASP A 9 -10.67 2.86 56.69
N VAL A 10 -11.58 2.14 56.02
CA VAL A 10 -11.25 1.38 54.81
C VAL A 10 -11.05 2.41 53.70
N GLU A 11 -9.81 2.86 53.53
CA GLU A 11 -9.40 3.71 52.42
C GLU A 11 -9.82 3.09 51.08
N GLY A 12 -10.40 3.95 50.24
CA GLY A 12 -11.09 3.60 49.03
C GLY A 12 -10.27 2.72 48.08
N GLN A 13 -10.95 1.71 47.54
CA GLN A 13 -10.59 1.12 46.26
C GLN A 13 -10.35 2.27 45.27
N SER A 14 -9.10 2.48 44.87
CA SER A 14 -8.75 3.39 43.79
C SER A 14 -9.36 2.84 42.51
N SER A 15 -10.55 3.34 42.19
CA SER A 15 -11.13 3.25 40.86
C SER A 15 -10.04 3.67 39.87
N SER A 16 -9.60 2.73 39.01
CA SER A 16 -8.73 3.08 37.90
C SER A 16 -9.38 4.26 37.16
N PRO A 17 -8.66 5.37 36.93
CA PRO A 17 -9.26 6.53 36.29
C PRO A 17 -9.79 6.09 34.92
N ALA A 18 -11.07 6.38 34.67
CA ALA A 18 -11.69 6.15 33.37
C ALA A 18 -10.78 6.76 32.28
N PRO A 19 -10.53 6.07 31.16
CA PRO A 19 -9.65 6.59 30.12
C PRO A 19 -10.16 7.97 29.70
N ALA A 20 -9.33 8.99 29.91
CA ALA A 20 -9.63 10.35 29.51
C ALA A 20 -10.04 10.34 28.04
N LYS A 21 -11.21 10.94 27.72
CA LYS A 21 -11.71 11.04 26.34
C LYS A 21 -10.58 11.57 25.45
N PRO A 22 -10.00 10.76 24.55
CA PRO A 22 -8.85 11.22 23.79
C PRO A 22 -9.32 12.33 22.85
N GLY A 23 -8.60 13.45 22.82
CA GLY A 23 -8.80 14.45 21.78
C GLY A 23 -8.63 13.77 20.40
N LEU A 24 -9.52 14.10 19.46
CA LEU A 24 -9.67 13.42 18.16
C LEU A 24 -8.37 13.33 17.33
N LEU A 25 -7.35 14.16 17.63
CA LEU A 25 -6.10 14.27 16.88
C LEU A 25 -4.87 14.24 17.80
N ARG A 26 -4.77 13.20 18.64
CA ARG A 26 -3.55 12.96 19.43
C ARG A 26 -2.40 12.57 18.49
N PHE A 27 -1.29 13.31 18.46
CA PHE A 27 -0.19 13.06 17.51
C PHE A 27 0.47 11.67 17.65
N ASN A 28 0.45 11.12 18.87
CA ASN A 28 0.91 9.76 19.16
C ASN A 28 -0.19 8.68 19.02
N SER A 29 -1.33 9.01 18.40
CA SER A 29 -2.35 8.02 18.04
C SER A 29 -1.98 7.29 16.74
N PRO A 30 -2.43 6.03 16.58
CA PRO A 30 -2.37 5.32 15.29
C PRO A 30 -3.00 6.12 14.16
N LEU A 31 -4.10 6.82 14.42
CA LEU A 31 -4.84 7.57 13.40
C LEU A 31 -3.98 8.71 12.83
N ALA A 32 -3.35 9.49 13.70
CA ALA A 32 -2.46 10.57 13.29
C ALA A 32 -1.27 10.07 12.45
N GLN A 33 -0.66 8.93 12.84
CA GLN A 33 0.45 8.35 12.08
C GLN A 33 0.00 7.77 10.73
N VAL A 34 -1.20 7.19 10.65
CA VAL A 34 -1.77 6.70 9.38
C VAL A 34 -2.15 7.86 8.46
N CYS A 35 -2.73 8.95 8.98
CA CYS A 35 -2.94 10.17 8.20
C CYS A 35 -1.61 10.75 7.71
N LEU A 36 -0.58 10.77 8.57
CA LEU A 36 0.74 11.28 8.20
C LEU A 36 1.38 10.46 7.06
N ILE A 37 1.32 9.12 7.12
CA ILE A 37 1.84 8.30 6.01
C ILE A 37 0.99 8.44 4.75
N GLY A 38 -0.32 8.62 4.90
CA GLY A 38 -1.22 8.97 3.78
C GLY A 38 -0.82 10.28 3.11
N LEU A 39 -0.50 11.33 3.88
CA LEU A 39 -0.03 12.63 3.36
C LEU A 39 1.37 12.55 2.73
N VAL A 40 2.27 11.76 3.30
CA VAL A 40 3.58 11.47 2.68
C VAL A 40 3.37 10.75 1.35
N CYS A 41 2.49 9.75 1.31
CA CYS A 41 2.20 8.99 0.09
C CYS A 41 1.46 9.83 -0.96
N PHE A 42 0.60 10.74 -0.52
CA PHE A 42 -0.06 11.75 -1.36
C PHE A 42 0.98 12.63 -2.10
N CYS A 43 2.00 13.11 -1.37
CA CYS A 43 3.02 14.01 -1.93
C CYS A 43 4.08 13.29 -2.79
N LEU A 44 4.39 12.03 -2.47
CA LEU A 44 5.47 11.28 -3.11
C LEU A 44 4.92 10.33 -4.19
N PRO A 45 4.55 9.06 -3.91
CA PRO A 45 4.02 8.17 -4.94
C PRO A 45 2.74 8.70 -5.60
N GLY A 46 1.94 9.54 -4.94
CA GLY A 46 0.79 10.21 -5.55
C GLY A 46 1.18 11.12 -6.73
N MET A 47 2.23 11.92 -6.58
CA MET A 47 2.78 12.77 -7.66
C MET A 47 3.48 11.93 -8.73
N TYR A 48 4.18 10.86 -8.34
CA TYR A 48 4.77 9.92 -9.28
C TYR A 48 3.71 9.21 -10.14
N ASN A 49 2.60 8.78 -9.54
CA ASN A 49 1.47 8.18 -10.24
C ASN A 49 0.78 9.20 -11.16
N ALA A 50 0.64 10.45 -10.71
CA ALA A 50 0.13 11.52 -11.57
C ALA A 50 1.03 11.72 -12.79
N LEU A 51 2.35 11.76 -12.61
CA LEU A 51 3.33 11.91 -13.70
C LEU A 51 3.28 10.74 -14.69
N ASN A 52 3.24 9.50 -14.19
CA ASN A 52 3.14 8.31 -15.04
C ASN A 52 1.78 8.19 -15.74
N GLY A 53 0.69 8.62 -15.09
CA GLY A 53 -0.66 8.60 -15.65
C GLY A 53 -0.86 9.55 -16.84
N LEU A 54 0.08 10.48 -17.09
CA LEU A 54 0.12 11.28 -18.31
C LEU A 54 0.68 10.51 -19.52
N GLY A 55 1.27 9.33 -19.29
CA GLY A 55 2.01 8.55 -20.28
C GLY A 55 3.48 8.98 -20.39
N GLY A 56 4.40 8.01 -20.50
CA GLY A 56 5.83 8.27 -20.72
C GLY A 56 6.53 9.11 -19.66
N GLY A 57 6.02 9.16 -18.42
CA GLY A 57 6.54 10.06 -17.39
C GLY A 57 6.45 11.55 -17.77
N GLY A 58 5.52 11.91 -18.66
CA GLY A 58 5.37 13.26 -19.20
C GLY A 58 6.18 13.55 -20.46
N GLN A 59 6.79 12.53 -21.08
CA GLN A 59 7.59 12.63 -22.29
C GLN A 59 6.84 12.17 -23.55
N VAL A 60 7.29 12.68 -24.70
CA VAL A 60 6.81 12.23 -26.04
C VAL A 60 7.27 10.82 -26.34
N ASP A 61 8.55 10.55 -26.08
CA ASP A 61 9.16 9.25 -26.27
C ASP A 61 9.05 8.44 -24.97
N HIS A 62 8.27 7.36 -25.03
CA HIS A 62 8.01 6.48 -23.90
C HIS A 62 9.24 5.63 -23.50
N THR A 63 10.22 5.47 -24.40
CA THR A 63 11.37 4.58 -24.20
C THR A 63 12.17 4.89 -22.92
N ALA A 64 12.42 6.18 -22.66
CA ALA A 64 13.16 6.59 -21.47
C ALA A 64 12.40 6.28 -20.18
N ALA A 65 11.07 6.47 -20.19
CA ALA A 65 10.22 6.19 -19.05
C ALA A 65 10.02 4.69 -18.82
N ASP A 66 9.88 3.90 -19.88
CA ASP A 66 9.72 2.45 -19.79
C ASP A 66 10.98 1.80 -19.22
N ASN A 67 12.16 2.22 -19.68
CA ASN A 67 13.44 1.76 -19.16
C ASN A 67 13.64 2.18 -17.69
N ALA A 68 13.28 3.41 -17.33
CA ALA A 68 13.37 3.89 -15.95
C ALA A 68 12.40 3.16 -15.01
N ASN A 69 11.16 2.92 -15.43
CA ASN A 69 10.17 2.14 -14.68
C ASN A 69 10.58 0.67 -14.54
N THR A 70 11.17 0.09 -15.59
CA THR A 70 11.70 -1.28 -15.54
C THR A 70 12.80 -1.38 -14.49
N ALA A 71 13.76 -0.45 -14.49
CA ALA A 71 14.82 -0.40 -13.49
C ALA A 71 14.27 -0.19 -12.07
N LEU A 72 13.26 0.68 -11.93
CA LEU A 72 12.56 0.93 -10.67
C LEU A 72 11.93 -0.35 -10.12
N TYR A 73 11.06 -1.02 -10.88
CA TYR A 73 10.35 -2.20 -10.38
C TYR A 73 11.28 -3.40 -10.17
N ALA A 74 12.35 -3.52 -10.96
CA ALA A 74 13.39 -4.54 -10.74
C ALA A 74 14.12 -4.33 -9.41
N CYS A 75 14.58 -3.09 -9.12
CA CYS A 75 15.19 -2.78 -7.83
C CYS A 75 14.17 -2.88 -6.68
N PHE A 76 12.94 -2.43 -6.89
CA PHE A 76 11.88 -2.51 -5.89
C PHE A 76 11.50 -3.97 -5.57
N ALA A 77 11.60 -4.91 -6.51
CA ALA A 77 11.40 -6.32 -6.22
C ALA A 77 12.38 -6.82 -5.13
N VAL A 78 13.66 -6.46 -5.24
CA VAL A 78 14.70 -6.84 -4.28
C VAL A 78 14.54 -6.09 -2.96
N PHE A 79 14.50 -4.76 -3.01
CA PHE A 79 14.47 -3.91 -1.82
C PHE A 79 13.11 -3.86 -1.14
N GLY A 80 12.04 -4.31 -1.81
CA GLY A 80 10.73 -4.54 -1.20
C GLY A 80 10.76 -5.73 -0.25
N VAL A 81 11.29 -6.88 -0.70
CA VAL A 81 11.47 -8.08 0.15
C VAL A 81 12.37 -7.76 1.36
N LEU A 82 13.48 -7.07 1.13
CA LEU A 82 14.39 -6.63 2.20
C LEU A 82 13.84 -5.46 3.03
N GLY A 83 12.84 -4.74 2.53
CA GLY A 83 12.35 -3.51 3.13
C GLY A 83 11.74 -3.73 4.51
N GLY A 84 11.09 -4.88 4.74
CA GLY A 84 10.55 -5.26 6.06
C GLY A 84 11.65 -5.42 7.10
N ALA A 85 12.74 -6.08 6.74
CA ALA A 85 13.93 -6.22 7.58
C ALA A 85 14.59 -4.87 7.87
N ILE A 86 14.75 -4.03 6.85
CA ILE A 86 15.34 -2.70 6.98
C ILE A 86 14.48 -1.79 7.88
N HIS A 87 13.14 -1.90 7.77
CA HIS A 87 12.20 -1.22 8.67
C HIS A 87 12.39 -1.66 10.13
N ASN A 88 12.55 -2.96 10.38
CA ASN A 88 12.77 -3.50 11.72
C ASN A 88 14.11 -3.05 12.33
N LEU A 89 15.14 -2.84 11.48
CA LEU A 89 16.48 -2.42 11.91
C LEU A 89 16.58 -0.90 12.15
N LEU A 90 16.11 -0.09 11.19
CA LEU A 90 16.30 1.37 11.20
C LEU A 90 15.13 2.15 11.84
N GLY A 91 13.97 1.49 11.97
CA GLY A 91 12.72 2.10 12.43
C GLY A 91 12.01 2.94 11.36
N PRO A 92 10.72 3.27 11.57
CA PRO A 92 9.86 3.90 10.57
C PRO A 92 10.40 5.22 10.04
N ARG A 93 10.88 6.11 10.92
CA ARG A 93 11.30 7.47 10.55
C ARG A 93 12.47 7.46 9.56
N THR A 94 13.54 6.72 9.88
CA THR A 94 14.75 6.64 9.05
C THR A 94 14.45 5.96 7.73
N THR A 95 13.73 4.83 7.77
CA THR A 95 13.34 4.09 6.56
C THR A 95 12.49 4.94 5.62
N LEU A 96 11.49 5.65 6.15
CA LEU A 96 10.64 6.55 5.34
C LEU A 96 11.44 7.73 4.77
N PHE A 97 12.29 8.37 5.57
CA PHE A 97 13.10 9.51 5.11
C PHE A 97 14.04 9.12 3.96
N LEU A 98 14.82 8.04 4.15
CA LEU A 98 15.72 7.53 3.10
C LEU A 98 14.97 7.11 1.84
N GLY A 99 13.82 6.44 2.01
CA GLY A 99 12.99 6.04 0.87
C GLY A 99 12.44 7.23 0.09
N SER A 100 11.99 8.26 0.81
CA SER A 100 11.30 9.42 0.23
C SER A 100 12.22 10.34 -0.56
N LEU A 101 13.51 10.43 -0.22
CA LEU A 101 14.50 11.26 -0.93
C LEU A 101 14.68 10.89 -2.40
N THR A 102 14.36 9.65 -2.77
CA THR A 102 14.55 9.13 -4.13
C THR A 102 13.48 9.60 -5.12
N TYR A 103 12.28 9.98 -4.65
CA TYR A 103 11.18 10.42 -5.49
C TYR A 103 11.44 11.78 -6.18
N PRO A 104 11.88 12.85 -5.47
CA PRO A 104 12.28 14.09 -6.13
C PRO A 104 13.39 13.89 -7.17
N LEU A 105 14.34 12.99 -6.90
CA LEU A 105 15.45 12.72 -7.82
C LEU A 105 14.97 12.14 -9.16
N TYR A 106 13.97 11.25 -9.14
CA TYR A 106 13.33 10.74 -10.34
C TYR A 106 12.72 11.86 -11.19
N VAL A 107 11.94 12.74 -10.58
CA VAL A 107 11.31 13.88 -11.28
C VAL A 107 12.37 14.85 -11.82
N ALA A 108 13.43 15.10 -11.04
CA ALA A 108 14.57 15.93 -11.47
C ALA A 108 15.30 15.31 -12.68
N ALA A 109 15.38 13.99 -12.78
CA ALA A 109 16.00 13.32 -13.92
C ALA A 109 15.21 13.51 -15.21
N PHE A 110 13.88 13.47 -15.15
CA PHE A 110 13.03 13.77 -16.32
C PHE A 110 13.06 15.25 -16.69
N LEU A 111 13.12 16.15 -15.72
CA LEU A 111 13.35 17.57 -15.99
C LEU A 111 14.71 17.80 -16.68
N ASN A 112 15.76 17.08 -16.27
CA ASN A 112 17.04 17.17 -16.96
C ASN A 112 16.96 16.60 -18.38
N TYR A 113 16.24 15.50 -18.57
CA TYR A 113 16.04 14.88 -19.88
C TYR A 113 15.33 15.82 -20.87
N ASN A 114 14.36 16.64 -20.40
CA ASN A 114 13.73 17.69 -21.22
C ASN A 114 14.77 18.65 -21.85
N HIS A 115 15.80 19.01 -21.10
CA HIS A 115 16.84 19.94 -21.56
C HIS A 115 18.02 19.23 -22.25
N ARG A 116 18.18 17.92 -22.06
CA ARG A 116 19.30 17.12 -22.57
C ARG A 116 18.81 15.74 -23.05
N PRO A 117 18.04 15.68 -24.16
CA PRO A 117 17.37 14.45 -24.62
C PRO A 117 18.32 13.36 -25.18
N GLY A 118 19.64 13.55 -25.13
CA GLY A 118 20.61 12.64 -25.72
C GLY A 118 21.03 11.44 -24.85
N SER A 119 20.63 11.39 -23.57
CA SER A 119 21.04 10.30 -22.67
C SER A 119 19.93 9.88 -21.71
N GLN A 120 19.54 8.60 -21.79
CA GLN A 120 18.58 7.97 -20.88
C GLN A 120 19.22 7.48 -19.57
N VAL A 121 20.54 7.60 -19.44
CA VAL A 121 21.30 7.05 -18.30
C VAL A 121 20.81 7.64 -16.98
N PHE A 122 20.59 8.96 -16.93
CA PHE A 122 20.17 9.61 -15.69
C PHE A 122 18.75 9.21 -15.26
N PRO A 123 17.72 9.26 -16.14
CA PRO A 123 16.40 8.71 -15.82
C PRO A 123 16.41 7.25 -15.35
N VAL A 124 17.21 6.39 -16.01
CA VAL A 124 17.29 4.96 -15.65
C VAL A 124 17.93 4.75 -14.27
N ILE A 125 19.05 5.42 -13.99
CA ILE A 125 19.69 5.37 -12.67
C ILE A 125 18.76 5.93 -11.58
N ALA A 126 18.09 7.06 -11.87
CA ALA A 126 17.13 7.64 -10.94
C ALA A 126 15.93 6.70 -10.71
N GLY A 127 15.47 5.98 -11.74
CA GLY A 127 14.49 4.91 -11.64
C GLY A 127 14.95 3.79 -10.72
N ALA A 128 16.16 3.26 -10.90
CA ALA A 128 16.74 2.23 -10.04
C ALA A 128 16.82 2.68 -8.57
N LEU A 129 17.32 3.90 -8.31
CA LEU A 129 17.38 4.50 -6.98
C LEU A 129 15.99 4.68 -6.37
N LEU A 130 15.02 5.13 -7.17
CA LEU A 130 13.61 5.19 -6.76
C LEU A 130 13.08 3.79 -6.42
N GLY A 131 13.49 2.73 -7.12
CA GLY A 131 13.13 1.36 -6.78
C GLY A 131 13.62 0.95 -5.39
N VAL A 132 14.86 1.30 -5.05
CA VAL A 132 15.41 1.10 -3.69
C VAL A 132 14.58 1.86 -2.66
N GLY A 133 14.33 3.15 -2.91
CA GLY A 133 13.61 4.01 -1.97
C GLY A 133 12.12 3.66 -1.83
N ALA A 134 11.48 3.20 -2.92
CA ALA A 134 10.12 2.68 -2.91
C ALA A 134 10.04 1.39 -2.08
N GLY A 135 11.05 0.51 -2.16
CA GLY A 135 11.21 -0.64 -1.27
C GLY A 135 11.11 -0.26 0.21
N PHE A 136 11.81 0.79 0.61
CA PHE A 136 11.81 1.27 1.99
C PHE A 136 10.49 1.92 2.36
N LEU A 137 9.99 2.83 1.52
CA LEU A 137 8.77 3.58 1.78
C LEU A 137 7.56 2.65 1.92
N TRP A 138 7.37 1.73 0.97
CA TRP A 138 6.22 0.83 0.95
C TRP A 138 6.30 -0.26 2.02
N ALA A 139 7.50 -0.73 2.37
CA ALA A 139 7.65 -1.64 3.51
C ALA A 139 7.29 -0.95 4.83
N ALA A 140 7.79 0.27 5.05
CA ALA A 140 7.47 1.03 6.27
C ALA A 140 5.98 1.41 6.34
N GLN A 141 5.40 1.83 5.21
CA GLN A 141 3.97 2.09 5.11
C GLN A 141 3.13 0.84 5.41
N GLY A 142 3.50 -0.31 4.84
CA GLY A 142 2.80 -1.57 5.06
C GLY A 142 2.88 -2.02 6.52
N ALA A 143 4.04 -1.86 7.15
CA ALA A 143 4.22 -2.13 8.58
C ALA A 143 3.33 -1.21 9.45
N ILE A 144 3.33 0.10 9.19
CA ILE A 144 2.50 1.08 9.91
C ILE A 144 1.01 0.73 9.78
N MET A 145 0.55 0.41 8.57
CA MET A 145 -0.86 0.13 8.29
C MET A 145 -1.37 -1.20 8.85
N THR A 146 -0.49 -2.18 9.03
CA THR A 146 -0.88 -3.50 9.54
C THR A 146 -0.71 -3.60 11.05
N SER A 147 0.28 -2.91 11.62
CA SER A 147 0.63 -3.04 13.05
C SER A 147 0.01 -1.96 13.96
N TYR A 148 -0.16 -0.72 13.48
CA TYR A 148 -0.62 0.37 14.34
C TYR A 148 -2.13 0.33 14.62
N PRO A 149 -3.00 0.09 13.62
CA PRO A 149 -4.44 0.07 13.85
C PRO A 149 -4.85 -1.04 14.84
N PRO A 150 -5.91 -0.82 15.63
CA PRO A 150 -6.47 -1.89 16.44
C PRO A 150 -7.11 -2.97 15.54
N PRO A 151 -7.12 -4.26 15.95
CA PRO A 151 -7.54 -5.37 15.08
C PRO A 151 -8.96 -5.23 14.50
N ASN A 152 -9.86 -4.53 15.18
CA ASN A 152 -11.25 -4.32 14.80
C ASN A 152 -11.48 -3.15 13.82
N LEU A 153 -10.48 -2.29 13.58
CA LEU A 153 -10.58 -1.12 12.68
C LEU A 153 -9.52 -1.16 11.56
N ARG A 154 -8.89 -2.31 11.30
CA ARG A 154 -7.82 -2.41 10.30
C ARG A 154 -8.27 -1.99 8.90
N GLY A 155 -9.46 -2.42 8.48
CA GLY A 155 -10.03 -2.07 7.19
C GLY A 155 -10.22 -0.57 7.03
N THR A 156 -10.73 0.12 8.04
CA THR A 156 -11.00 1.56 8.07
C THR A 156 -9.72 2.36 7.94
N TYR A 157 -8.66 1.96 8.65
CA TYR A 157 -7.36 2.62 8.57
C TYR A 157 -6.69 2.38 7.21
N ILE A 158 -6.87 1.17 6.65
CA ILE A 158 -6.45 0.86 5.29
C ILE A 158 -7.17 1.77 4.28
N SER A 159 -8.50 1.89 4.39
CA SER A 159 -9.30 2.76 3.53
C SER A 159 -8.88 4.22 3.63
N LEU A 160 -8.67 4.73 4.85
CA LEU A 160 -8.25 6.11 5.07
C LEU A 160 -6.91 6.41 4.37
N PHE A 161 -5.94 5.51 4.49
CA PHE A 161 -4.66 5.66 3.81
C PHE A 161 -4.85 5.70 2.28
N TRP A 162 -5.57 4.73 1.72
CA TRP A 162 -5.78 4.66 0.27
C TRP A 162 -6.51 5.90 -0.23
N CYS A 163 -7.51 6.39 0.49
CA CYS A 163 -8.17 7.65 0.15
C CYS A 163 -7.21 8.83 0.08
N LEU A 164 -6.34 9.01 1.08
CA LEU A 164 -5.35 10.08 1.09
C LEU A 164 -4.34 9.91 -0.05
N PHE A 165 -3.85 8.68 -0.26
CA PHE A 165 -2.92 8.38 -1.34
C PHE A 165 -3.50 8.68 -2.72
N SER A 166 -4.69 8.16 -3.03
CA SER A 166 -5.35 8.36 -4.34
C SER A 166 -5.69 9.82 -4.59
N LEU A 167 -6.02 10.59 -3.54
CA LEU A 167 -6.28 12.03 -3.66
C LEU A 167 -5.04 12.78 -4.19
N GLY A 168 -3.83 12.31 -3.88
CA GLY A 168 -2.58 12.84 -4.41
C GLY A 168 -2.51 12.68 -5.92
N SER A 169 -2.87 11.51 -6.44
CA SER A 169 -2.91 11.25 -7.87
C SER A 169 -4.03 12.01 -8.59
N VAL A 170 -5.20 12.19 -7.94
CA VAL A 170 -6.28 13.05 -8.46
C VAL A 170 -5.81 14.49 -8.63
N LEU A 171 -5.28 15.11 -7.57
CA LEU A 171 -4.84 16.50 -7.61
C LEU A 171 -3.61 16.69 -8.51
N GLY A 172 -2.69 15.73 -8.48
CA GLY A 172 -1.53 15.70 -9.37
C GLY A 172 -1.93 15.57 -10.85
N GLY A 173 -3.01 14.87 -11.17
CA GLY A 173 -3.55 14.78 -12.55
C GLY A 173 -4.29 16.04 -13.02
N LEU A 174 -4.94 16.77 -12.09
CA LEU A 174 -5.65 18.02 -12.39
C LEU A 174 -4.72 19.19 -12.72
N LEU A 175 -3.50 19.20 -12.18
CA LEU A 175 -2.49 20.25 -12.41
C LEU A 175 -2.06 20.32 -13.90
N PRO A 176 -1.57 19.22 -14.52
CA PRO A 176 -1.27 19.18 -15.94
C PRO A 176 -2.51 19.38 -16.81
N LEU A 177 -3.68 18.85 -16.41
CA LEU A 177 -4.92 19.07 -17.15
C LEU A 177 -5.25 20.56 -17.24
N SER A 178 -5.20 21.27 -16.12
CA SER A 178 -5.52 22.71 -16.05
C SER A 178 -4.50 23.56 -16.83
N LEU A 179 -3.21 23.23 -16.69
CA LEU A 179 -2.12 23.96 -17.38
C LEU A 179 -2.10 23.71 -18.89
N ASN A 180 -2.56 22.55 -19.35
CA ASN A 180 -2.61 22.21 -20.77
C ASN A 180 -3.99 22.35 -21.41
N TYR A 181 -5.05 22.64 -20.64
CA TYR A 181 -6.43 22.72 -21.12
C TYR A 181 -6.62 23.71 -22.29
N ARG A 182 -5.85 24.81 -22.29
CA ARG A 182 -5.90 25.87 -23.32
C ARG A 182 -4.80 25.75 -24.38
N ARG A 183 -3.85 24.84 -24.20
CA ARG A 183 -2.77 24.61 -25.16
C ARG A 183 -3.23 23.47 -26.07
N GLY A 184 -3.56 23.79 -27.32
CA GLY A 184 -4.08 22.84 -28.30
C GLY A 184 -3.18 21.60 -28.51
N SER A 185 -3.66 20.66 -29.31
CA SER A 185 -3.20 19.27 -29.57
C SER A 185 -1.75 19.07 -30.09
N LYS A 186 -0.84 20.03 -29.90
CA LYS A 186 0.55 20.01 -30.39
C LYS A 186 1.62 20.21 -29.29
N VAL A 187 1.29 20.10 -28.00
CA VAL A 187 2.29 20.15 -26.92
C VAL A 187 2.75 18.72 -26.59
N ALA A 188 4.04 18.48 -26.80
CA ALA A 188 4.62 17.14 -26.91
C ALA A 188 5.09 16.59 -25.54
N SER A 189 5.66 17.41 -24.67
CA SER A 189 6.10 17.01 -23.33
C SER A 189 5.51 17.92 -22.24
N VAL A 190 5.49 17.41 -21.02
CA VAL A 190 5.10 18.15 -19.82
C VAL A 190 6.08 19.30 -19.61
N ASN A 191 5.54 20.52 -19.44
CA ASN A 191 6.34 21.72 -19.23
C ASN A 191 7.11 21.64 -17.90
N ASP A 192 8.31 22.22 -17.86
CA ASP A 192 9.22 22.25 -16.71
C ASP A 192 8.55 22.72 -15.43
N GLY A 193 7.61 23.68 -15.53
CA GLY A 193 6.82 24.15 -14.39
C GLY A 193 6.04 23.04 -13.67
N THR A 194 5.61 22.00 -14.38
CA THR A 194 4.93 20.84 -13.77
C THR A 194 5.93 19.95 -13.04
N TYR A 195 7.10 19.68 -13.65
CA TYR A 195 8.17 18.91 -13.00
C TYR A 195 8.66 19.63 -11.73
N ILE A 196 8.83 20.95 -11.78
CA ILE A 196 9.20 21.77 -10.62
C ILE A 196 8.10 21.70 -9.55
N ALA A 197 6.82 21.88 -9.92
CA ALA A 197 5.71 21.80 -8.98
C ALA A 197 5.64 20.43 -8.28
N PHE A 198 5.76 19.33 -9.03
CA PHE A 198 5.79 17.98 -8.48
C PHE A 198 6.98 17.77 -7.56
N MET A 199 8.17 18.22 -7.96
CA MET A 199 9.37 18.13 -7.14
C MET A 199 9.25 18.92 -5.83
N THR A 200 8.72 20.14 -5.86
CA THR A 200 8.43 20.92 -4.64
C THR A 200 7.46 20.19 -3.72
N MET A 201 6.39 19.60 -4.27
CA MET A 201 5.43 18.83 -3.48
C MET A 201 6.05 17.57 -2.87
N MET A 202 6.88 16.86 -3.64
CA MET A 202 7.62 15.70 -3.16
C MET A 202 8.58 16.07 -2.03
N LEU A 203 9.29 17.21 -2.12
CA LEU A 203 10.17 17.69 -1.05
C LEU A 203 9.39 18.02 0.24
N VAL A 204 8.17 18.56 0.13
CA VAL A 204 7.27 18.70 1.29
C VAL A 204 6.94 17.33 1.88
N GLY A 205 6.63 16.34 1.03
CA GLY A 205 6.46 14.95 1.44
C GLY A 205 7.67 14.38 2.19
N VAL A 206 8.89 14.65 1.73
CA VAL A 206 10.13 14.27 2.43
C VAL A 206 10.20 14.92 3.80
N ALA A 207 9.93 16.23 3.90
CA ALA A 207 9.95 16.94 5.18
C ALA A 207 8.93 16.37 6.18
N LEU A 208 7.74 15.99 5.71
CA LEU A 208 6.72 15.35 6.54
C LEU A 208 7.18 14.02 7.16
N THR A 209 8.12 13.29 6.53
CA THR A 209 8.67 12.05 7.12
C THR A 209 9.43 12.28 8.43
N LEU A 210 9.92 13.51 8.65
CA LEU A 210 10.63 13.87 9.88
C LEU A 210 9.71 13.94 11.10
N LEU A 211 8.40 14.01 10.87
CA LEU A 211 7.38 14.07 11.91
C LEU A 211 7.02 12.68 12.46
N PHE A 212 7.48 11.58 11.84
CA PHE A 212 7.16 10.24 12.33
C PHE A 212 7.73 9.99 13.73
N LEU A 213 6.87 9.44 14.58
CA LEU A 213 7.25 9.06 15.91
C LEU A 213 7.83 7.63 15.93
N PRO A 214 8.78 7.36 16.84
CA PRO A 214 9.19 6.00 17.12
C PRO A 214 8.00 5.11 17.52
N PRO A 215 7.97 3.82 17.12
CA PRO A 215 6.83 2.93 17.38
C PRO A 215 6.47 2.80 18.86
N HIS A 216 7.47 2.83 19.75
CA HIS A 216 7.25 2.76 21.20
C HIS A 216 6.47 3.94 21.78
N LYS A 217 6.40 5.08 21.08
CA LYS A 217 5.61 6.25 21.52
C LYS A 217 4.16 6.19 21.07
N ILE A 218 3.81 5.24 20.19
CA ILE A 218 2.45 5.13 19.66
C ILE A 218 1.57 4.35 20.63
N VAL A 219 0.51 5.01 21.09
CA VAL A 219 -0.45 4.47 22.04
C VAL A 219 -1.81 4.46 21.37
N ARG A 220 -2.48 3.31 21.37
CA ARG A 220 -3.86 3.16 20.89
C ARG A 220 -4.84 3.82 21.85
N ASP A 221 -6.11 3.93 21.46
CA ASP A 221 -7.13 4.58 22.28
C ASP A 221 -7.50 3.76 23.54
N ASP A 222 -7.29 2.44 23.49
CA ASP A 222 -7.42 1.51 24.62
C ASP A 222 -6.22 1.55 25.60
N GLY A 223 -5.21 2.39 25.33
CA GLY A 223 -3.99 2.48 26.13
C GLY A 223 -2.92 1.43 25.79
N SER A 224 -3.21 0.47 24.91
CA SER A 224 -2.22 -0.50 24.43
C SER A 224 -1.18 0.17 23.52
N ARG A 225 0.05 -0.37 23.50
CA ARG A 225 1.09 0.12 22.59
C ARG A 225 0.98 -0.55 21.23
N ALA A 226 1.18 0.23 20.17
CA ALA A 226 1.10 -0.26 18.80
C ALA A 226 2.05 -1.43 18.52
N THR A 227 3.26 -1.36 19.09
CA THR A 227 4.35 -2.31 18.83
C THR A 227 5.14 -2.59 20.10
N GLY A 228 5.43 -3.86 20.40
CA GLY A 228 6.48 -4.24 21.34
C GLY A 228 7.82 -4.19 20.60
N VAL A 229 8.63 -3.16 20.83
CA VAL A 229 9.90 -3.01 20.09
C VAL A 229 10.96 -3.91 20.72
N THR A 230 11.33 -5.00 20.03
CA THR A 230 12.68 -5.54 20.08
C THR A 230 13.32 -5.24 18.71
N TYR A 231 14.50 -4.61 18.69
CA TYR A 231 15.25 -4.48 17.44
C TYR A 231 15.86 -5.84 17.14
N SER A 232 15.56 -6.41 15.97
CA SER A 232 16.10 -7.70 15.58
C SER A 232 17.52 -7.55 15.04
N SER A 233 18.33 -8.61 15.16
CA SER A 233 19.66 -8.61 14.55
C SER A 233 19.57 -8.77 13.03
N ALA A 234 20.51 -8.17 12.28
CA ALA A 234 20.52 -8.27 10.81
C ALA A 234 20.62 -9.73 10.31
N ALA A 235 21.35 -10.59 11.04
CA ALA A 235 21.44 -12.02 10.73
C ALA A 235 20.11 -12.75 10.94
N THR A 236 19.37 -12.40 12.01
CA THR A 236 18.02 -12.92 12.25
C THR A 236 17.07 -12.49 11.13
N GLU A 237 17.08 -11.20 10.78
CA GLU A 237 16.21 -10.69 9.71
C GLU A 237 16.51 -11.33 8.36
N ALA A 238 17.78 -11.53 7.99
CA ALA A 238 18.15 -12.22 6.76
C ALA A 238 17.63 -13.67 6.73
N GLY A 239 17.80 -14.41 7.84
CA GLY A 239 17.28 -15.77 7.95
C GLY A 239 15.75 -15.84 7.89
N GLU A 240 15.07 -14.90 8.55
CA GLU A 240 13.60 -14.82 8.56
C GLU A 240 13.03 -14.44 7.19
N VAL A 241 13.67 -13.52 6.46
CA VAL A 241 13.30 -13.17 5.08
C VAL A 241 13.40 -14.39 4.16
N LEU A 242 14.47 -15.18 4.28
CA LEU A 242 14.61 -16.42 3.49
C LEU A 242 13.52 -17.45 3.84
N ARG A 243 13.15 -17.56 5.12
CA ARG A 243 12.07 -18.45 5.57
C ARG A 243 10.70 -18.06 4.99
N LEU A 244 10.46 -16.79 4.65
CA LEU A 244 9.20 -16.37 4.01
C LEU A 244 8.92 -17.10 2.71
N PHE A 245 9.95 -17.46 1.94
CA PHE A 245 9.80 -18.20 0.69
C PHE A 245 9.47 -19.69 0.90
N ALA A 246 9.56 -20.18 2.13
CA ALA A 246 9.14 -21.53 2.52
C ALA A 246 7.87 -21.53 3.39
N ASP A 247 7.38 -20.35 3.83
CA ASP A 247 6.16 -20.22 4.62
C ASP A 247 4.94 -20.48 3.72
N TRP A 248 4.19 -21.54 4.02
CA TRP A 248 2.99 -21.92 3.27
C TRP A 248 1.96 -20.79 3.19
N LYS A 249 1.88 -19.91 4.20
CA LYS A 249 0.98 -18.75 4.17
C LYS A 249 1.39 -17.78 3.08
N MET A 250 2.70 -17.51 2.97
CA MET A 250 3.23 -16.56 1.99
C MET A 250 3.26 -17.14 0.59
N LEU A 251 3.43 -18.46 0.45
CA LEU A 251 3.26 -19.15 -0.83
C LEU A 251 1.83 -18.99 -1.39
N LEU A 252 0.80 -19.00 -0.53
CA LEU A 252 -0.58 -18.70 -0.96
C LEU A 252 -0.78 -17.22 -1.34
N VAL A 253 0.00 -16.30 -0.75
CA VAL A 253 -0.01 -14.87 -1.11
C VAL A 253 0.81 -14.57 -2.37
N LEU A 254 1.69 -15.47 -2.81
CA LEU A 254 2.62 -15.23 -3.93
C LEU A 254 1.89 -14.88 -5.24
N VAL A 255 0.89 -15.68 -5.65
CA VAL A 255 0.14 -15.41 -6.89
C VAL A 255 -0.73 -14.14 -6.78
N PRO A 256 -1.49 -13.92 -5.68
CA PRO A 256 -2.16 -12.65 -5.45
C PRO A 256 -1.23 -11.44 -5.48
N ALA A 257 -0.05 -11.54 -4.83
CA ALA A 257 0.94 -10.49 -4.81
C ALA A 257 1.45 -10.18 -6.22
N TRP A 258 1.82 -11.22 -6.99
CA TRP A 258 2.28 -11.07 -8.37
C TRP A 258 1.24 -10.40 -9.26
N GLY A 259 -0.03 -10.83 -9.16
CA GLY A 259 -1.13 -10.31 -9.97
C GLY A 259 -1.57 -8.89 -9.58
N SER A 260 -1.32 -8.45 -8.35
CA SER A 260 -1.86 -7.19 -7.80
C SER A 260 -1.36 -5.91 -8.44
N ASN A 261 -0.32 -5.97 -9.30
CA ASN A 261 0.19 -4.82 -10.05
C ASN A 261 0.50 -5.16 -11.52
N PHE A 262 0.26 -6.41 -11.94
CA PHE A 262 0.51 -6.87 -13.31
C PHE A 262 -0.46 -6.23 -14.33
N PHE A 263 -1.66 -5.86 -13.86
CA PHE A 263 -2.72 -5.32 -14.73
C PHE A 263 -2.56 -3.84 -15.07
N TYR A 264 -1.67 -3.10 -14.40
CA TYR A 264 -1.48 -1.66 -14.64
C TYR A 264 -1.06 -1.36 -16.08
N THR A 265 -0.22 -2.18 -16.68
CA THR A 265 0.22 -1.98 -18.07
C THR A 265 -0.95 -2.10 -19.03
N TYR A 266 -1.77 -3.14 -18.85
CA TYR A 266 -2.98 -3.33 -19.63
C TYR A 266 -3.97 -2.17 -19.45
N GLN A 267 -4.20 -1.72 -18.22
CA GLN A 267 -5.16 -0.64 -17.97
C GLN A 267 -4.64 0.71 -18.48
N PHE A 268 -3.42 1.10 -18.13
CA PHE A 268 -2.87 2.43 -18.44
C PHE A 268 -2.42 2.55 -19.90
N ASN A 269 -1.64 1.61 -20.43
CA ASN A 269 -1.13 1.71 -21.79
C ASN A 269 -2.17 1.23 -22.81
N ASN A 270 -2.80 0.09 -22.54
CA ASN A 270 -3.61 -0.56 -23.56
C ASN A 270 -5.07 -0.09 -23.58
N VAL A 271 -5.70 0.10 -22.43
CA VAL A 271 -7.07 0.64 -22.39
C VAL A 271 -7.04 2.17 -22.47
N ASN A 272 -6.35 2.84 -21.56
CA ASN A 272 -6.34 4.31 -21.54
C ASN A 272 -5.49 4.90 -22.68
N GLY A 273 -4.31 4.34 -22.92
CA GLY A 273 -3.34 4.84 -23.89
C GLY A 273 -3.76 4.68 -25.35
N LEU A 274 -4.32 3.52 -25.75
CA LEU A 274 -4.69 3.27 -27.15
C LEU A 274 -6.07 3.79 -27.54
N LEU A 275 -7.06 3.76 -26.63
CA LEU A 275 -8.46 4.03 -27.01
C LEU A 275 -8.85 5.51 -26.99
N PHE A 276 -8.17 6.35 -26.20
CA PHE A 276 -8.66 7.68 -25.86
C PHE A 276 -7.75 8.83 -26.30
N THR A 277 -8.33 10.00 -26.53
CA THR A 277 -7.57 11.24 -26.75
C THR A 277 -6.84 11.67 -25.48
N LEU A 278 -5.74 12.43 -25.60
CA LEU A 278 -4.93 12.89 -24.46
C LEU A 278 -5.76 13.61 -23.37
N ARG A 279 -6.72 14.46 -23.77
CA ARG A 279 -7.61 15.15 -22.82
C ARG A 279 -8.51 14.18 -22.06
N THR A 280 -8.96 13.12 -22.74
CA THR A 280 -9.80 12.07 -22.16
C THR A 280 -8.98 11.14 -21.26
N LYS A 281 -7.71 10.86 -21.60
CA LYS A 281 -6.77 10.13 -20.74
C LYS A 281 -6.60 10.78 -19.37
N GLY A 282 -6.45 12.11 -19.35
CA GLY A 282 -6.35 12.88 -18.10
C GLY A 282 -7.63 12.79 -17.25
N LEU A 283 -8.80 12.90 -17.86
CA LEU A 283 -10.10 12.73 -17.17
C LEU A 283 -10.27 11.30 -16.64
N ASN A 284 -9.97 10.30 -17.47
CA ASN A 284 -10.01 8.89 -17.09
C ASN A 284 -9.09 8.62 -15.88
N ASN A 285 -7.90 9.21 -15.86
CA ASN A 285 -6.96 9.07 -14.74
C ASN A 285 -7.57 9.61 -13.43
N VAL A 286 -8.16 10.81 -13.45
CA VAL A 286 -8.85 11.39 -12.28
C VAL A 286 -9.95 10.47 -11.77
N VAL A 287 -10.76 9.92 -12.68
CA VAL A 287 -11.88 9.04 -12.30
C VAL A 287 -11.39 7.68 -11.81
N TYR A 288 -10.32 7.12 -12.38
CA TYR A 288 -9.71 5.88 -11.90
C TYR A 288 -9.28 6.00 -10.44
N TRP A 289 -8.52 7.05 -10.10
CA TRP A 289 -8.08 7.29 -8.71
C TRP A 289 -9.25 7.65 -7.79
N GLY A 290 -10.27 8.37 -8.28
CA GLY A 290 -11.49 8.62 -7.52
C GLY A 290 -12.28 7.34 -7.22
N ALA A 291 -12.40 6.43 -8.19
CA ALA A 291 -13.03 5.12 -8.02
C ALA A 291 -12.23 4.22 -7.08
N GLN A 292 -10.89 4.34 -7.08
CA GLN A 292 -10.02 3.65 -6.14
C GLN A 292 -10.36 4.02 -4.68
N MET A 293 -10.65 5.29 -4.41
CA MET A 293 -11.10 5.73 -3.07
C MET A 293 -12.39 5.02 -2.66
N LEU A 294 -13.38 4.96 -3.55
CA LEU A 294 -14.67 4.31 -3.28
C LEU A 294 -14.51 2.80 -3.05
N GLY A 295 -13.69 2.13 -3.88
CA GLY A 295 -13.41 0.70 -3.73
C GLY A 295 -12.76 0.36 -2.40
N SER A 296 -11.80 1.19 -1.96
CA SER A 296 -11.12 0.97 -0.69
C SER A 296 -12.03 1.21 0.51
N VAL A 297 -12.87 2.25 0.50
CA VAL A 297 -13.87 2.50 1.56
C VAL A 297 -14.90 1.40 1.62
N GLY A 298 -15.48 1.01 0.47
CA GLY A 298 -16.51 0.00 0.40
C GLY A 298 -16.04 -1.35 0.93
N LEU A 299 -14.86 -1.81 0.49
CA LEU A 299 -14.31 -3.07 0.96
C LEU A 299 -13.81 -2.99 2.41
N GLY A 300 -13.16 -1.89 2.81
CA GLY A 300 -12.70 -1.72 4.20
C GLY A 300 -13.86 -1.74 5.20
N TYR A 301 -14.98 -1.10 4.86
CA TYR A 301 -16.20 -1.17 5.67
C TYR A 301 -16.76 -2.59 5.79
N LEU A 302 -16.82 -3.33 4.67
CA LEU A 302 -17.24 -4.74 4.67
C LEU A 302 -16.34 -5.61 5.56
N LEU A 303 -15.03 -5.38 5.51
CA LEU A 303 -14.03 -6.15 6.25
C LEU A 303 -13.96 -5.82 7.74
N ASP A 304 -14.41 -4.65 8.17
CA ASP A 304 -14.44 -4.25 9.59
C ASP A 304 -15.82 -4.45 10.25
N PHE A 305 -16.90 -4.19 9.52
CA PHE A 305 -18.26 -4.13 10.10
C PHE A 305 -19.23 -5.14 9.49
N GLY A 306 -18.83 -5.88 8.45
CA GLY A 306 -19.75 -6.73 7.70
C GLY A 306 -20.34 -7.91 8.50
N PHE A 307 -19.56 -8.54 9.39
CA PHE A 307 -19.99 -9.74 10.12
C PHE A 307 -19.37 -9.82 11.52
N ALA A 308 -19.83 -10.70 12.40
CA ALA A 308 -19.21 -10.87 13.73
C ALA A 308 -17.85 -11.60 13.65
N SER A 309 -17.79 -12.75 12.97
CA SER A 309 -16.57 -13.55 12.80
C SER A 309 -15.58 -12.90 11.82
N ARG A 310 -14.30 -12.82 12.21
CA ARG A 310 -13.21 -12.29 11.37
C ARG A 310 -13.01 -13.18 10.16
N ARG A 311 -13.06 -14.51 10.33
CA ARG A 311 -12.96 -15.46 9.23
C ARG A 311 -14.08 -15.27 8.20
N LYS A 312 -15.32 -15.05 8.67
CA LYS A 312 -16.47 -14.78 7.79
C LYS A 312 -16.31 -13.47 7.01
N ARG A 313 -15.82 -12.40 7.64
CA ARG A 313 -15.51 -11.13 6.97
C ARG A 313 -14.52 -11.32 5.83
N GLY A 314 -13.43 -12.05 6.08
CA GLY A 314 -12.42 -12.34 5.06
C GLY A 314 -12.96 -13.16 3.89
N LEU A 315 -13.72 -14.23 4.16
CA LEU A 315 -14.29 -15.08 3.11
C LEU A 315 -15.33 -14.34 2.26
N VAL A 316 -16.21 -13.54 2.89
CA VAL A 316 -17.17 -12.71 2.15
C VAL A 316 -16.47 -11.61 1.38
N GLY A 317 -15.41 -11.00 1.94
CA GLY A 317 -14.57 -10.05 1.23
C GLY A 317 -13.95 -10.64 -0.04
N VAL A 318 -13.40 -11.86 0.05
CA VAL A 318 -12.89 -12.60 -1.12
C VAL A 318 -14.01 -12.91 -2.11
N ALA A 319 -15.19 -13.33 -1.65
CA ALA A 319 -16.31 -13.64 -2.54
C ALA A 319 -16.83 -12.40 -3.29
N VAL A 320 -17.00 -11.26 -2.60
CA VAL A 320 -17.40 -9.98 -3.20
C VAL A 320 -16.36 -9.54 -4.23
N PHE A 321 -15.08 -9.63 -3.89
CA PHE A 321 -13.99 -9.33 -4.81
C PHE A 321 -13.97 -10.27 -6.03
N ALA A 322 -14.24 -11.57 -5.84
CA ALA A 322 -14.27 -12.54 -6.91
C ALA A 322 -15.42 -12.28 -7.91
N VAL A 323 -16.62 -11.98 -7.40
CA VAL A 323 -17.79 -11.67 -8.25
C VAL A 323 -17.56 -10.38 -9.03
N LEU A 324 -17.17 -9.29 -8.36
CA LEU A 324 -16.94 -8.01 -9.02
C LEU A 324 -15.75 -8.09 -9.98
N GLY A 325 -14.66 -8.72 -9.57
CA GLY A 325 -13.48 -8.89 -10.43
C GLY A 325 -13.80 -9.69 -11.69
N THR A 326 -14.51 -10.81 -11.57
CA THR A 326 -14.92 -11.61 -12.73
C THR A 326 -15.86 -10.82 -13.65
N ALA A 327 -16.80 -10.05 -13.10
CA ALA A 327 -17.70 -9.21 -13.90
C ALA A 327 -16.96 -8.10 -14.64
N ILE A 328 -16.02 -7.41 -13.99
CA ILE A 328 -15.25 -6.31 -14.57
C ILE A 328 -14.29 -6.83 -15.66
N TRP A 329 -13.58 -7.93 -15.40
CA TRP A 329 -12.71 -8.54 -16.41
C TRP A 329 -13.51 -9.16 -17.57
N GLY A 330 -14.69 -9.73 -17.31
CA GLY A 330 -15.62 -10.15 -18.35
C GLY A 330 -16.09 -8.97 -19.22
N GLY A 331 -16.40 -7.82 -18.61
CA GLY A 331 -16.67 -6.57 -19.32
C GLY A 331 -15.49 -6.10 -20.16
N GLY A 332 -14.28 -6.24 -19.63
CA GLY A 332 -13.02 -5.98 -20.34
C GLY A 332 -12.85 -6.86 -21.57
N PHE A 333 -13.13 -8.16 -21.44
CA PHE A 333 -13.06 -9.12 -22.54
C PHE A 333 -14.06 -8.75 -23.65
N VAL A 334 -15.31 -8.47 -23.29
CA VAL A 334 -16.34 -8.04 -24.25
C VAL A 334 -15.96 -6.72 -24.94
N ASN A 335 -15.37 -5.77 -24.21
CA ASN A 335 -14.88 -4.53 -24.80
C ASN A 335 -13.73 -4.80 -25.78
N GLN A 336 -12.80 -5.68 -25.41
CA GLN A 336 -11.65 -6.02 -26.24
C GLN A 336 -12.04 -6.73 -27.54
N LEU A 337 -13.08 -7.58 -27.51
CA LEU A 337 -13.61 -8.24 -28.70
C LEU A 337 -14.05 -7.25 -29.78
N ARG A 338 -14.51 -6.05 -29.42
CA ARG A 338 -14.92 -5.01 -30.38
C ARG A 338 -13.77 -4.47 -31.25
N TYR A 339 -12.53 -4.72 -30.84
CA TYR A 339 -11.33 -4.22 -31.51
C TYR A 339 -10.46 -5.35 -32.07
N THR A 340 -10.95 -6.61 -32.04
CA THR A 340 -10.18 -7.77 -32.52
C THR A 340 -9.95 -7.78 -34.04
N ASP A 341 -10.77 -7.07 -34.81
CA ASP A 341 -10.63 -6.95 -36.27
C ASP A 341 -9.45 -6.03 -36.71
N GLY A 342 -8.67 -5.50 -35.77
CA GLY A 342 -7.52 -4.63 -36.03
C GLY A 342 -7.86 -3.23 -36.55
N LYS A 343 -9.16 -2.95 -36.78
CA LYS A 343 -9.68 -1.64 -37.15
C LYS A 343 -10.00 -0.84 -35.89
N TRP A 344 -9.05 -0.04 -35.44
CA TRP A 344 -9.27 0.91 -34.37
C TRP A 344 -10.04 2.11 -34.92
N PRO A 345 -11.30 2.35 -34.51
CA PRO A 345 -12.00 3.57 -34.89
C PRO A 345 -11.31 4.78 -34.22
N ASP A 346 -11.46 5.98 -34.80
CA ASP A 346 -10.80 7.23 -34.34
C ASP A 346 -10.79 7.38 -32.81
N LEU A 347 -9.69 7.88 -32.23
CA LEU A 347 -9.52 8.05 -30.78
C LEU A 347 -10.79 8.61 -30.10
N ILE A 348 -11.24 7.95 -29.03
CA ILE A 348 -12.46 8.32 -28.33
C ILE A 348 -12.22 9.55 -27.48
N ASP A 349 -13.10 10.52 -27.64
CA ASP A 349 -13.12 11.72 -26.82
C ASP A 349 -14.22 11.69 -25.78
N PHE A 350 -14.01 12.32 -24.62
CA PHE A 350 -15.05 12.46 -23.59
C PHE A 350 -16.31 13.19 -24.11
N LYS A 351 -16.19 13.99 -25.18
CA LYS A 351 -17.32 14.64 -25.85
C LYS A 351 -18.14 13.71 -26.75
N ASP A 352 -17.65 12.50 -27.03
CA ASP A 352 -18.33 11.53 -27.91
C ASP A 352 -19.49 10.78 -27.21
N GLY A 353 -19.89 11.25 -26.03
CA GLY A 353 -21.10 10.85 -25.31
C GLY A 353 -21.24 9.34 -25.15
N ARG A 354 -22.13 8.73 -25.94
CA ARG A 354 -22.45 7.29 -25.86
C ARG A 354 -21.28 6.38 -26.21
N ARG A 355 -20.36 6.82 -27.08
CA ARG A 355 -19.15 6.06 -27.44
C ARG A 355 -18.13 6.03 -26.30
N TYR A 356 -18.11 7.08 -25.48
CA TYR A 356 -17.23 7.21 -24.32
C TYR A 356 -17.76 6.46 -23.09
N ALA A 357 -19.08 6.50 -22.84
CA ALA A 357 -19.68 6.03 -21.59
C ALA A 357 -19.32 4.57 -21.21
N GLY A 358 -19.32 3.65 -22.18
CA GLY A 358 -19.01 2.23 -21.92
C GLY A 358 -17.55 2.00 -21.51
N PRO A 359 -16.58 2.35 -22.37
CA PRO A 359 -15.15 2.27 -22.04
C PRO A 359 -14.77 3.07 -20.79
N PHE A 360 -15.41 4.23 -20.57
CA PHE A 360 -15.24 5.04 -19.37
C PHE A 360 -15.66 4.30 -18.09
N LEU A 361 -16.85 3.71 -18.08
CA LEU A 361 -17.35 2.96 -16.92
C LEU A 361 -16.47 1.75 -16.62
N LEU A 362 -15.99 1.06 -17.66
CA LEU A 362 -15.05 -0.05 -17.51
C LEU A 362 -13.73 0.43 -16.87
N TYR A 363 -13.19 1.55 -17.33
CA TYR A 363 -11.96 2.11 -16.80
C TYR A 363 -12.09 2.58 -15.34
N CYS A 364 -13.23 3.20 -15.01
CA CYS A 364 -13.60 3.53 -13.63
C CYS A 364 -13.66 2.27 -12.76
N SER A 365 -14.27 1.20 -13.27
CA SER A 365 -14.38 -0.08 -12.56
C SER A 365 -13.03 -0.75 -12.30
N TYR A 366 -12.06 -0.58 -13.20
CA TYR A 366 -10.68 -1.06 -12.96
C TYR A 366 -10.03 -0.40 -11.74
N GLY A 367 -10.19 0.92 -11.56
CA GLY A 367 -9.66 1.63 -10.39
C GLY A 367 -10.31 1.19 -9.09
N LEU A 368 -11.62 0.95 -9.12
CA LEU A 368 -12.35 0.36 -7.99
C LEU A 368 -11.81 -1.04 -7.64
N LEU A 369 -11.62 -1.90 -8.65
CA LEU A 369 -11.14 -3.28 -8.46
C LEU A 369 -9.73 -3.33 -7.87
N ASP A 370 -8.84 -2.46 -8.35
CA ASP A 370 -7.47 -2.34 -7.87
C ASP A 370 -7.42 -2.04 -6.35
N ALA A 371 -8.16 -1.01 -5.92
CA ALA A 371 -8.23 -0.67 -4.50
C ALA A 371 -8.75 -1.82 -3.64
N MET A 372 -9.80 -2.50 -4.12
CA MET A 372 -10.38 -3.65 -3.43
C MET A 372 -9.35 -4.77 -3.31
N PHE A 373 -8.61 -5.07 -4.37
CA PHE A 373 -7.63 -6.15 -4.34
C PHE A 373 -6.52 -5.87 -3.33
N GLN A 374 -5.94 -4.67 -3.38
CA GLN A 374 -4.85 -4.30 -2.48
C GLN A 374 -5.33 -4.22 -1.02
N SER A 375 -6.51 -3.63 -0.79
CA SER A 375 -7.09 -3.54 0.56
C SER A 375 -7.37 -4.93 1.14
N LEU A 376 -7.86 -5.87 0.33
CA LEU A 376 -8.11 -7.25 0.74
C LEU A 376 -6.82 -7.96 1.18
N ILE A 377 -5.76 -7.90 0.36
CA ILE A 377 -4.49 -8.56 0.68
C ILE A 377 -3.89 -7.98 1.96
N TYR A 378 -3.87 -6.66 2.11
CA TYR A 378 -3.36 -6.02 3.34
C TYR A 378 -4.16 -6.41 4.58
N TRP A 379 -5.48 -6.48 4.48
CA TRP A 379 -6.33 -6.91 5.58
C TRP A 379 -6.05 -8.37 5.95
N ILE A 380 -5.91 -9.27 4.95
CA ILE A 380 -5.57 -10.68 5.17
C ILE A 380 -4.21 -10.80 5.85
N ILE A 381 -3.16 -10.13 5.33
CA ILE A 381 -1.82 -10.12 5.92
C ILE A 381 -1.88 -9.64 7.37
N GLY A 382 -2.60 -8.53 7.63
CA GLY A 382 -2.83 -8.03 8.98
C GLY A 382 -3.49 -9.08 9.88
N ALA A 383 -4.45 -9.84 9.37
CA ALA A 383 -5.16 -10.87 10.12
C ALA A 383 -4.32 -12.13 10.44
N LEU A 384 -3.17 -12.35 9.78
CA LEU A 384 -2.34 -13.55 9.97
C LEU A 384 -1.57 -13.57 11.30
N THR A 385 -1.20 -12.40 11.83
CA THR A 385 -0.41 -12.26 13.07
C THR A 385 -0.58 -10.87 13.67
N ASN A 386 -0.37 -10.76 14.97
CA ASN A 386 -0.34 -9.47 15.68
C ASN A 386 1.10 -9.00 15.98
N ASP A 387 2.11 -9.78 15.59
CA ASP A 387 3.51 -9.42 15.72
C ASP A 387 3.91 -8.42 14.62
N SER A 388 4.32 -7.21 15.04
CA SER A 388 4.71 -6.13 14.13
C SER A 388 5.94 -6.46 13.27
N GLN A 389 6.89 -7.26 13.77
CA GLN A 389 8.07 -7.63 12.99
C GLN A 389 7.73 -8.65 11.89
N VAL A 390 6.84 -9.58 12.20
CA VAL A 390 6.38 -10.56 11.20
C VAL A 390 5.50 -9.87 10.16
N LEU A 391 4.63 -8.94 10.58
CA LEU A 391 3.81 -8.14 9.67
C LEU A 391 4.65 -7.27 8.73
N SER A 392 5.73 -6.65 9.21
CA SER A 392 6.61 -5.84 8.36
C SER A 392 7.32 -6.70 7.31
N ARG A 393 7.76 -7.91 7.68
CA ARG A 393 8.33 -8.91 6.75
C ARG A 393 7.30 -9.36 5.71
N TYR A 394 6.07 -9.68 6.13
CA TYR A 394 4.99 -10.06 5.20
C TYR A 394 4.62 -8.92 4.24
N ALA A 395 4.55 -7.67 4.72
CA ALA A 395 4.30 -6.52 3.88
C ALA A 395 5.44 -6.28 2.87
N GLY A 396 6.70 -6.43 3.30
CA GLY A 396 7.87 -6.37 2.43
C GLY A 396 7.84 -7.45 1.34
N PHE A 397 7.57 -8.70 1.71
CA PHE A 397 7.40 -9.80 0.76
C PHE A 397 6.32 -9.49 -0.27
N TYR A 398 5.13 -9.06 0.18
CA TYR A 398 4.03 -8.69 -0.71
C TYR A 398 4.46 -7.62 -1.72
N LYS A 399 5.09 -6.53 -1.26
CA LYS A 399 5.52 -5.43 -2.13
C LYS A 399 6.66 -5.83 -3.07
N GLY A 400 7.57 -6.69 -2.62
CA GLY A 400 8.64 -7.23 -3.45
C GLY A 400 8.11 -8.11 -4.59
N VAL A 401 7.25 -9.09 -4.28
CA VAL A 401 6.64 -9.99 -5.28
C VAL A 401 5.72 -9.21 -6.23
N GLN A 402 4.94 -8.25 -5.70
CA GLN A 402 4.14 -7.33 -6.49
C GLN A 402 4.98 -6.55 -7.52
N SER A 403 6.15 -6.06 -7.10
CA SER A 403 7.06 -5.31 -7.97
C SER A 403 7.73 -6.21 -9.01
N ALA A 404 8.05 -7.46 -8.67
CA ALA A 404 8.56 -8.43 -9.62
C ALA A 404 7.53 -8.71 -10.75
N GLY A 405 6.26 -8.91 -10.38
CA GLY A 405 5.17 -9.07 -11.34
C GLY A 405 5.01 -7.84 -12.25
N ALA A 406 5.07 -6.64 -11.67
CA ALA A 406 5.02 -5.39 -12.44
C ALA A 406 6.19 -5.26 -13.43
N ALA A 407 7.42 -5.56 -13.02
CA ALA A 407 8.58 -5.52 -13.90
C ALA A 407 8.41 -6.42 -15.13
N VAL A 408 7.84 -7.62 -14.93
CA VAL A 408 7.51 -8.54 -16.03
C VAL A 408 6.39 -7.97 -16.91
N SER A 409 5.31 -7.44 -16.33
CA SER A 409 4.19 -6.90 -17.13
C SER A 409 4.61 -5.74 -18.04
N TRP A 410 5.52 -4.87 -17.57
CA TRP A 410 6.08 -3.77 -18.39
C TRP A 410 6.90 -4.30 -19.57
N GLN A 411 7.65 -5.38 -19.39
CA GLN A 411 8.38 -5.99 -20.50
C GLN A 411 7.47 -6.74 -21.48
N VAL A 412 6.42 -7.40 -21.00
CA VAL A 412 5.41 -8.02 -21.88
C VAL A 412 4.77 -6.97 -22.79
N ASP A 413 4.50 -5.78 -22.26
CA ASP A 413 3.96 -4.66 -23.02
C ASP A 413 4.98 -4.07 -24.01
N PHE A 414 6.24 -3.90 -23.58
CA PHE A 414 7.34 -3.43 -24.45
C PHE A 414 7.51 -4.30 -25.70
N HIS A 415 7.41 -5.63 -25.55
CA HIS A 415 7.45 -6.57 -26.67
C HIS A 415 6.18 -6.60 -27.54
N LYS A 416 5.22 -5.69 -27.30
CA LYS A 416 3.97 -5.54 -28.06
C LYS A 416 3.14 -6.81 -28.13
N THR A 417 3.14 -7.57 -27.03
CA THR A 417 2.34 -8.79 -26.91
C THR A 417 0.86 -8.49 -27.18
N PRO A 418 0.13 -9.35 -27.93
CA PRO A 418 -1.26 -9.11 -28.26
C PRO A 418 -2.13 -8.78 -27.04
N LEU A 419 -2.96 -7.73 -27.16
CA LEU A 419 -3.77 -7.22 -26.06
C LEU A 419 -4.68 -8.28 -25.42
N MET A 420 -5.22 -9.17 -26.24
CA MET A 420 -6.05 -10.28 -25.76
C MET A 420 -5.26 -11.23 -24.88
N ALA A 421 -4.00 -11.52 -25.21
CA ALA A 421 -3.14 -12.37 -24.38
C ALA A 421 -2.83 -11.68 -23.04
N GLN A 422 -2.53 -10.38 -23.05
CA GLN A 422 -2.32 -9.62 -21.82
C GLN A 422 -3.57 -9.62 -20.92
N LEU A 423 -4.77 -9.45 -21.49
CA LEU A 423 -6.03 -9.53 -20.74
C LEU A 423 -6.24 -10.93 -20.14
N ILE A 424 -6.03 -12.00 -20.93
CA ILE A 424 -6.22 -13.37 -20.47
C ILE A 424 -5.27 -13.70 -19.32
N VAL A 425 -4.00 -13.29 -19.41
CA VAL A 425 -3.02 -13.49 -18.33
C VAL A 425 -3.46 -12.75 -17.07
N ASN A 426 -3.87 -11.49 -17.18
CA ASN A 426 -4.35 -10.70 -16.04
C ASN A 426 -5.58 -11.34 -15.38
N TRP A 427 -6.57 -11.72 -16.19
CA TRP A 427 -7.79 -12.33 -15.70
C TRP A 427 -7.51 -13.70 -15.07
N GLY A 428 -6.61 -14.50 -15.66
CA GLY A 428 -6.16 -15.78 -15.12
C GLY A 428 -5.48 -15.63 -13.77
N LEU A 429 -4.50 -14.72 -13.64
CA LEU A 429 -3.81 -14.46 -12.38
C LEU A 429 -4.77 -14.04 -11.25
N ILE A 430 -5.71 -13.16 -11.56
CA ILE A 430 -6.71 -12.70 -10.59
C ILE A 430 -7.69 -13.83 -10.23
N THR A 431 -8.12 -14.63 -11.20
CA THR A 431 -9.03 -15.76 -10.97
C THR A 431 -8.39 -16.82 -10.08
N VAL A 432 -7.12 -17.14 -10.30
CA VAL A 432 -6.35 -18.07 -9.44
C VAL A 432 -6.14 -17.47 -8.04
N SER A 433 -6.07 -16.15 -7.92
CA SER A 433 -5.92 -15.48 -6.62
C SER A 433 -7.13 -15.68 -5.70
N TYR A 434 -8.35 -15.82 -6.23
CA TYR A 434 -9.56 -15.99 -5.42
C TYR A 434 -9.54 -17.24 -4.51
N PRO A 435 -9.36 -18.47 -5.04
CA PRO A 435 -9.32 -19.66 -4.20
C PRO A 435 -8.11 -19.66 -3.27
N LEU A 436 -6.97 -19.11 -3.67
CA LEU A 436 -5.77 -19.04 -2.83
C LEU A 436 -5.99 -18.13 -1.61
N LEU A 437 -6.57 -16.94 -1.81
CA LEU A 437 -6.92 -16.04 -0.72
C LEU A 437 -8.03 -16.62 0.16
N ALA A 438 -9.05 -17.26 -0.43
CA ALA A 438 -10.10 -17.93 0.34
C ALA A 438 -9.54 -19.06 1.21
N LEU A 439 -8.64 -19.88 0.65
CA LEU A 439 -7.95 -20.97 1.37
C LEU A 439 -7.09 -20.41 2.50
N LEU A 440 -6.33 -19.34 2.25
CA LEU A 440 -5.52 -18.68 3.26
C LEU A 440 -6.37 -18.15 4.41
N VAL A 441 -7.48 -17.44 4.10
CA VAL A 441 -8.42 -16.98 5.13
C VAL A 441 -9.01 -18.16 5.89
N PHE A 442 -9.40 -19.22 5.18
CA PHE A 442 -9.98 -20.40 5.80
C PHE A 442 -9.02 -21.11 6.75
N LEU A 443 -7.74 -21.23 6.41
CA LEU A 443 -6.77 -21.99 7.19
C LEU A 443 -6.04 -21.16 8.27
N ALA A 444 -5.79 -19.87 8.02
CA ALA A 444 -4.89 -19.07 8.84
C ALA A 444 -5.60 -17.99 9.68
N VAL A 445 -6.80 -17.53 9.29
CA VAL A 445 -7.52 -16.48 10.04
C VAL A 445 -8.37 -17.12 11.13
N LYS A 446 -7.98 -16.87 12.39
CA LYS A 446 -8.70 -17.30 13.58
C LYS A 446 -9.64 -16.22 14.07
N ASP A 447 -10.74 -16.64 14.71
CA ASP A 447 -11.65 -15.73 15.39
C ASP A 447 -11.12 -15.36 16.78
N ASP A 448 -11.51 -14.19 17.29
CA ASP A 448 -10.91 -13.59 18.49
C ASP A 448 -11.10 -14.45 19.78
N GLU A 449 -12.11 -15.33 19.82
CA GLU A 449 -12.35 -16.24 20.96
C GLU A 449 -11.21 -17.25 21.17
N ASP A 450 -10.57 -17.73 20.11
CA ASP A 450 -9.44 -18.68 20.18
C ASP A 450 -8.13 -18.05 20.72
N SER A 451 -8.03 -16.72 20.70
CA SER A 451 -6.82 -16.00 21.15
C SER A 451 -6.77 -15.77 22.67
N SER A 452 -7.89 -16.00 23.37
CA SER A 452 -8.01 -15.87 24.82
C SER A 452 -7.40 -17.02 25.63
N VAL A 453 -6.94 -18.09 24.96
CA VAL A 453 -6.44 -19.33 25.58
C VAL A 453 -4.92 -19.31 25.86
N TYR A 454 -4.19 -18.26 25.49
CA TYR A 454 -2.80 -18.12 25.95
C TYR A 454 -2.75 -17.56 27.39
N PRO A 455 -2.12 -18.27 28.34
CA PRO A 455 -2.13 -17.84 29.73
C PRO A 455 -1.40 -16.52 29.87
N ARG A 456 -2.07 -15.54 30.48
CA ARG A 456 -1.45 -14.34 31.05
C ARG A 456 -0.16 -14.75 31.73
N SER A 457 0.96 -14.16 31.29
CA SER A 457 2.27 -14.31 31.90
C SER A 457 2.14 -14.37 33.41
N ARG A 458 2.56 -15.49 34.01
CA ARG A 458 2.76 -15.62 35.46
C ARG A 458 3.62 -14.43 35.90
N THR A 459 3.01 -13.47 36.57
CA THR A 459 3.70 -12.53 37.45
C THR A 459 4.38 -13.36 38.53
N THR A 460 5.67 -13.63 38.38
CA THR A 460 6.50 -14.10 39.49
C THR A 460 6.63 -12.94 40.47
N ASN A 461 5.71 -12.88 41.44
CA ASN A 461 5.90 -12.14 42.67
C ASN A 461 7.00 -12.84 43.48
N THR A 462 8.26 -12.49 43.23
CA THR A 462 9.36 -12.78 44.14
C THR A 462 9.37 -11.76 45.26
N THR A 463 8.47 -11.96 46.23
CA THR A 463 8.53 -11.33 47.55
C THR A 463 8.12 -12.37 48.59
N ASP A 464 8.89 -13.44 48.69
CA ASP A 464 9.07 -14.13 49.97
C ASP A 464 10.25 -15.11 49.91
N ARG A 465 11.39 -14.66 50.43
CA ARG A 465 12.41 -15.48 51.12
C ARG A 465 13.56 -14.58 51.58
N ARG A 466 13.32 -13.87 52.68
CA ARG A 466 14.36 -13.52 53.64
C ARG A 466 13.97 -14.10 54.99
N LYS A 467 14.63 -15.18 55.38
CA LYS A 467 14.95 -15.51 56.78
C LYS A 467 16.05 -16.58 56.79
N LEU A 468 17.21 -16.15 57.32
CA LEU A 468 18.31 -16.84 58.04
C LEU A 468 18.67 -18.29 57.62
N SER A 469 19.94 -18.68 57.46
CA SER A 469 21.08 -18.48 58.35
C SER A 469 22.43 -18.74 57.66
N ALA A 470 23.50 -18.33 58.33
CA ALA A 470 24.90 -18.16 57.92
C ALA A 470 25.72 -19.49 57.76
N PRO A 471 27.04 -19.42 57.45
CA PRO A 471 27.76 -20.34 56.57
C PRO A 471 28.52 -21.46 57.29
N THR A 472 28.97 -22.47 56.55
CA THR A 472 30.11 -23.31 56.95
C THR A 472 30.82 -23.88 55.71
N THR A 473 32.12 -23.65 55.68
CA THR A 473 33.17 -24.31 54.90
C THR A 473 33.17 -25.83 55.14
N PHE A 474 33.56 -26.63 54.13
CA PHE A 474 34.70 -27.57 54.14
C PHE A 474 34.65 -28.55 52.95
N HIS A 475 35.85 -28.73 52.37
CA HIS A 475 36.33 -29.70 51.37
C HIS A 475 35.98 -29.52 49.89
#